data_AF-A0A1C3NJI5-F1
#
_entry.id   AF-A0A1C3NJI5-F1
#
_cell.length_a   1.000
_cell.length_b   1.000
_cell.length_c   1.000
_cell.angle_alpha   90.00
_cell.angle_beta   90.00
_cell.angle_gamma   90.00
#
_symmetry.space_group_name_H-M   'P 1'
#
loop_
_entity.id
_entity.type
_entity.pdbx_description
1 polymer ?
#
loop_
_entity_poly.entity_id
_entity_poly.type
_entity_poly.pdbx_seq_one_letter_code
_entity_poly.pdbx_strand_id
1 'polypeptide(L)'
;MLVFNRKDTLQARFVRRITRTRLAPLTHYLPTSTGFVQAAARGLGWCLAPEAMVMPAVRNQQVVIIDSTRWLDVPLYWQYAAVHSNALQQLSRALREAAATSLRGSRSIR
;
A
#
# COMPACT_ATOMS: atom_id res chain seq x y z
N MET A 1 4.64 -13.66 -6.81
CA MET A 1 4.47 -12.28 -6.31
C MET A 1 3.12 -11.77 -6.81
N LEU A 2 2.28 -11.21 -5.94
CA LEU A 2 0.99 -10.64 -6.37
C LEU A 2 1.16 -9.15 -6.69
N VAL A 3 0.63 -8.70 -7.82
CA VAL A 3 0.77 -7.31 -8.33
C VAL A 3 -0.56 -6.83 -8.89
N PHE A 4 -0.92 -5.55 -8.71
CA PHE A 4 -2.29 -5.12 -9.01
C PHE A 4 -2.50 -5.03 -10.52
N ASN A 5 -1.57 -4.37 -11.20
CA ASN A 5 -1.53 -4.26 -12.65
C ASN A 5 -0.08 -4.01 -13.11
N ARG A 6 0.14 -3.89 -14.43
CA ARG A 6 1.47 -3.65 -15.01
C ARG A 6 2.08 -2.28 -14.68
N LYS A 7 1.27 -1.32 -14.20
CA LYS A 7 1.72 0.03 -13.79
C LYS A 7 2.10 0.08 -12.31
N ASP A 8 1.69 -0.91 -11.53
CA ASP A 8 2.05 -1.04 -10.12
C ASP A 8 3.52 -1.48 -10.01
N THR A 9 4.33 -0.56 -9.52
CA THR A 9 5.77 -0.75 -9.33
C THR A 9 6.15 -1.01 -7.89
N LEU A 10 5.20 -1.05 -6.94
CA LEU A 10 5.50 -1.10 -5.51
C LEU A 10 6.25 -2.37 -5.13
N GLN A 11 5.79 -3.53 -5.60
CA GLN A 11 6.45 -4.82 -5.32
C GLN A 11 7.87 -4.85 -5.90
N ALA A 12 8.02 -4.40 -7.15
CA ALA A 12 9.33 -4.35 -7.82
C ALA A 12 10.30 -3.38 -7.12
N ARG A 13 9.82 -2.21 -6.69
CA ARG A 13 10.60 -1.24 -5.91
C ARG A 13 11.07 -1.84 -4.59
N PHE A 14 10.20 -2.57 -3.90
CA PHE A 14 10.54 -3.23 -2.63
C PHE A 14 11.58 -4.34 -2.81
N VAL A 15 11.39 -5.21 -3.80
CA VAL A 15 12.38 -6.25 -4.15
C VAL A 15 13.74 -5.62 -4.47
N ARG A 16 13.76 -4.55 -5.27
CA ARG A 16 15.01 -3.83 -5.60
C ARG A 16 15.65 -3.21 -4.35
N ARG A 17 14.87 -2.65 -3.43
CA ARG A 17 15.38 -2.09 -2.16
C ARG A 17 16.09 -3.16 -1.31
N ILE A 18 15.58 -4.39 -1.33
CA ILE A 18 16.12 -5.51 -0.54
C ILE A 18 17.33 -6.15 -1.21
N THR A 19 17.20 -6.48 -2.50
CA THR A 19 18.17 -7.31 -3.22
C THR A 19 19.25 -6.49 -3.93
N ARG A 20 19.05 -5.17 -4.04
CA ARG A 20 19.84 -4.25 -4.88
C ARG A 20 19.88 -4.61 -6.37
N THR A 21 19.04 -5.56 -6.81
CA THR A 21 19.01 -6.09 -8.17
C THR A 21 17.60 -5.97 -8.74
N ARG A 22 17.50 -5.86 -10.07
CA ARG A 22 16.21 -5.96 -10.76
C ARG A 22 15.91 -7.44 -11.01
N LEU A 23 14.90 -7.97 -10.32
CA LEU A 23 14.41 -9.33 -10.49
C LEU A 23 13.11 -9.35 -11.28
N ALA A 24 12.86 -10.43 -12.01
CA ALA A 24 11.62 -10.69 -12.74
C ALA A 24 10.98 -12.02 -12.25
N PRO A 25 10.46 -12.07 -11.01
CA PRO A 25 9.85 -13.28 -10.47
C PRO A 25 8.51 -13.58 -11.16
N LEU A 26 8.05 -14.83 -11.04
CA LEU A 26 6.68 -15.19 -11.43
C LEU A 26 5.66 -14.28 -10.72
N THR A 27 4.85 -13.61 -11.53
CA THR A 27 3.95 -12.55 -11.09
C THR A 27 2.52 -12.87 -11.46
N HIS A 28 1.64 -12.87 -10.46
CA HIS A 28 0.19 -12.97 -10.65
C HIS A 28 -0.41 -11.57 -10.59
N TYR A 29 -1.15 -11.20 -11.65
CA TYR A 29 -1.84 -9.92 -11.69
C TYR A 29 -3.25 -10.06 -11.15
N LEU A 30 -3.60 -9.26 -10.16
CA LEU A 30 -4.87 -9.34 -9.45
C LEU A 30 -5.46 -7.93 -9.26
N PRO A 31 -6.30 -7.43 -10.17
CA PRO A 31 -6.80 -6.05 -10.13
C PRO A 31 -7.98 -5.87 -9.16
N THR A 32 -7.79 -6.24 -7.89
CA THR A 32 -8.78 -6.02 -6.82
C THR A 32 -8.11 -5.39 -5.61
N SER A 33 -8.78 -4.38 -5.03
CA SER A 33 -8.29 -3.71 -3.83
C SER A 33 -8.44 -4.56 -2.56
N THR A 34 -9.31 -5.58 -2.57
CA THR A 34 -9.63 -6.39 -1.37
C THR A 34 -9.10 -7.82 -1.45
N GLY A 35 -8.87 -8.34 -2.66
CA GLY A 35 -8.49 -9.74 -2.87
C GLY A 35 -7.01 -10.07 -2.61
N PHE A 36 -6.13 -9.07 -2.46
CA PHE A 36 -4.69 -9.30 -2.30
C PHE A 36 -4.32 -10.17 -1.11
N VAL A 37 -4.77 -9.74 0.08
CA VAL A 37 -4.47 -10.43 1.33
C VAL A 37 -5.13 -11.82 1.34
N GLN A 38 -6.31 -11.94 0.73
CA GLN A 38 -7.04 -13.20 0.58
C GLN A 38 -6.33 -14.19 -0.36
N ALA A 39 -5.74 -13.71 -1.45
CA ALA A 39 -4.95 -14.52 -2.36
C ALA A 39 -3.63 -14.94 -1.73
N ALA A 40 -2.99 -14.06 -0.96
CA ALA A 40 -1.80 -14.38 -0.18
C ALA A 40 -2.09 -15.44 0.89
N ALA A 41 -3.20 -15.31 1.63
CA ALA A 41 -3.66 -16.29 2.61
C ALA A 41 -3.94 -17.67 2.00
N ARG A 42 -4.28 -17.73 0.70
CA ARG A 42 -4.50 -18.98 -0.05
C ARG A 42 -3.22 -19.51 -0.73
N GLY A 43 -2.06 -18.92 -0.45
CA GLY A 43 -0.78 -19.40 -0.96
C GLY A 43 -0.44 -19.01 -2.40
N LEU A 44 -1.21 -18.12 -3.06
CA LEU A 44 -0.91 -17.69 -4.44
C LEU A 44 0.41 -16.89 -4.53
N GLY A 45 0.87 -16.36 -3.41
CA GLY A 45 2.18 -15.72 -3.28
C GLY A 45 2.19 -14.61 -2.24
N TRP A 46 3.32 -13.93 -2.13
CA TRP A 46 3.48 -12.78 -1.24
C TRP A 46 3.10 -11.46 -1.93
N CYS A 47 2.78 -10.45 -1.12
CA CYS A 47 2.55 -9.09 -1.57
C CYS A 47 2.82 -8.07 -0.47
N LEU A 48 3.24 -6.86 -0.85
CA LEU A 48 2.97 -5.65 -0.08
C LEU A 48 1.48 -5.31 -0.13
N ALA A 49 0.93 -4.97 1.03
CA ALA A 49 -0.42 -4.44 1.19
C ALA A 49 -0.41 -3.34 2.27
N PRO A 50 -1.37 -2.38 2.24
CA PRO A 50 -1.50 -1.39 3.30
C PRO A 50 -1.66 -2.05 4.67
N GLU A 51 -1.05 -1.46 5.70
CA GLU A 51 -1.07 -1.99 7.09
C GLU A 51 -2.51 -2.26 7.56
N ALA A 52 -3.40 -1.29 7.39
CA ALA A 52 -4.82 -1.42 7.77
C ALA A 52 -5.52 -2.62 7.12
N MET A 53 -5.10 -3.00 5.90
CA MET A 53 -5.69 -4.12 5.15
C MET A 53 -5.12 -5.47 5.60
N VAL A 54 -3.84 -5.54 5.96
CA VAL A 54 -3.17 -6.80 6.31
C VAL A 54 -3.35 -7.19 7.78
N MET A 55 -3.46 -6.22 8.68
CA MET A 55 -3.51 -6.46 10.13
C MET A 55 -4.63 -7.41 10.59
N PRO A 56 -5.86 -7.37 10.06
CA PRO A 56 -6.88 -8.35 10.41
C PRO A 56 -6.46 -9.80 10.09
N ALA A 57 -5.85 -10.02 8.92
CA ALA A 57 -5.41 -11.35 8.50
C ALA A 57 -4.20 -11.85 9.30
N VAL A 58 -3.30 -10.93 9.71
CA VAL A 58 -2.18 -11.26 10.62
C VAL A 58 -2.69 -11.66 12.00
N ARG A 59 -3.63 -10.90 12.58
CA ARG A 59 -4.23 -11.23 13.88
C ARG A 59 -4.94 -12.59 13.86
N ASN A 60 -5.57 -12.92 12.75
CA ASN A 60 -6.24 -14.20 12.54
C ASN A 60 -5.30 -15.32 12.09
N GLN A 61 -3.98 -15.09 12.06
CA GLN A 61 -2.95 -16.06 11.64
C GLN A 61 -3.16 -16.63 10.23
N GLN A 62 -3.86 -15.91 9.36
CA GLN A 62 -4.11 -16.29 7.97
C GLN A 62 -2.92 -15.97 7.05
N VAL A 63 -2.13 -14.97 7.45
CA VAL A 63 -0.88 -14.57 6.80
C VAL A 63 0.14 -14.21 7.87
N VAL A 64 1.42 -14.25 7.50
CA VAL A 64 2.52 -13.82 8.35
C VAL A 64 3.26 -12.66 7.69
N ILE A 65 3.80 -11.76 8.51
CA ILE A 65 4.73 -10.72 8.05
C ILE A 65 6.09 -11.39 7.81
N ILE A 66 6.58 -11.35 6.57
CA ILE A 66 7.83 -12.03 6.18
C ILE A 66 9.05 -11.43 6.88
N ASP A 67 9.11 -10.10 6.98
CA ASP A 67 10.16 -9.36 7.68
C ASP A 67 9.55 -8.07 8.27
N SER A 68 9.43 -8.00 9.59
CA SER A 68 8.82 -6.86 10.30
C SER A 68 9.70 -5.60 10.30
N THR A 69 10.98 -5.73 9.94
CA THR A 69 11.93 -4.60 9.88
C THR A 69 11.91 -3.90 8.52
N ARG A 70 11.16 -4.43 7.54
CA ARG A 70 11.15 -3.93 6.16
C ARG A 70 9.74 -3.58 5.71
N TRP A 71 9.54 -2.30 5.41
CA TRP A 71 8.31 -1.77 4.83
C TRP A 71 8.59 -0.78 3.70
N LEU A 72 7.54 -0.38 3.00
CA LEU A 72 7.59 0.65 1.97
C LEU A 72 6.59 1.75 2.32
N ASP A 73 7.12 2.93 2.66
CA ASP A 73 6.29 4.12 2.83
C ASP A 73 5.91 4.69 1.46
N VAL A 74 4.62 5.00 1.28
CA VAL A 74 4.07 5.58 0.05
C VAL A 74 3.38 6.90 0.41
N PRO A 75 3.93 8.06 0.03
CA PRO A 75 3.28 9.33 0.30
C PRO A 75 1.99 9.45 -0.52
N LEU A 76 0.93 9.94 0.13
CA LEU A 76 -0.35 10.21 -0.49
C LEU A 76 -0.59 11.72 -0.58
N TYR A 77 -1.23 12.15 -1.66
CA TYR A 77 -1.50 13.55 -1.93
C TYR A 77 -2.98 13.73 -2.27
N TRP A 78 -3.59 14.77 -1.71
CA TRP A 78 -4.90 15.26 -2.14
C TRP A 78 -4.68 16.43 -3.09
N GLN A 79 -5.14 16.30 -4.33
CA GLN A 79 -4.99 17.30 -5.37
C GLN A 79 -6.37 17.72 -5.88
N TYR A 80 -6.60 19.02 -5.97
CA TYR A 80 -7.84 19.60 -6.48
C TYR A 80 -7.52 20.89 -7.26
N ALA A 81 -8.40 21.29 -8.17
CA ALA A 81 -8.24 22.53 -8.93
C ALA A 81 -8.27 23.75 -8.00
N ALA A 82 -7.43 24.76 -8.25
CA ALA A 82 -7.33 25.99 -7.45
C ALA A 82 -8.55 26.91 -7.65
N VAL A 83 -9.71 26.47 -7.20
CA VAL A 83 -11.00 27.16 -7.30
C VAL A 83 -11.50 27.50 -5.89
N HIS A 84 -12.06 28.70 -5.74
CA HIS A 84 -12.67 29.14 -4.49
C HIS A 84 -14.03 28.44 -4.31
N SER A 85 -14.00 27.24 -3.69
CA SER A 85 -15.19 26.44 -3.41
C SER A 85 -15.22 26.01 -1.94
N ASN A 86 -16.27 26.45 -1.23
CA ASN A 86 -16.50 26.04 0.16
C ASN A 86 -16.65 24.52 0.29
N ALA A 87 -17.27 23.85 -0.68
CA ALA A 87 -17.41 22.40 -0.67
C ALA A 87 -16.05 21.69 -0.77
N LEU A 88 -15.13 22.17 -1.62
CA LEU A 88 -13.78 21.61 -1.71
C LEU A 88 -12.95 21.87 -0.45
N GLN A 89 -13.14 23.02 0.21
CA GLN A 89 -12.49 23.30 1.49
C GLN A 89 -12.98 22.35 2.59
N GLN A 90 -14.29 22.12 2.69
CA GLN A 90 -14.88 21.17 3.63
C GLN A 90 -14.41 19.74 3.38
N LEU A 91 -14.41 19.29 2.11
CA LEU A 91 -13.90 17.97 1.74
C LEU A 91 -12.41 17.83 2.05
N SER A 92 -11.60 18.86 1.76
CA SER A 92 -10.17 18.85 2.06
C SER A 92 -9.91 18.75 3.56
N ARG A 93 -10.72 19.42 4.40
CA ARG A 93 -10.64 19.30 5.85
C ARG A 93 -10.99 17.88 6.31
N ALA A 94 -12.11 17.33 5.84
CA ALA A 94 -12.54 15.97 6.20
C ALA A 94 -11.50 14.91 5.80
N LEU A 95 -10.92 15.02 4.60
CA LEU A 95 -9.86 14.12 4.14
C LEU A 95 -8.59 14.23 4.98
N ARG A 96 -8.19 15.44 5.40
CA ARG A 96 -7.03 15.65 6.28
C ARG A 96 -7.27 15.07 7.68
N GLU A 97 -8.46 15.26 8.23
CA GLU A 97 -8.85 14.69 9.53
C GLU A 97 -8.83 13.16 9.49
N ALA A 98 -9.40 12.55 8.44
CA ALA A 98 -9.35 11.09 8.23
C ALA A 98 -7.92 10.57 7.99
N ALA A 99 -7.11 11.30 7.22
CA ALA A 99 -5.71 10.95 6.98
C ALA A 99 -4.88 11.00 8.27
N ALA A 100 -5.11 11.98 9.14
CA ALA A 100 -4.39 12.12 10.41
C ALA A 100 -4.64 10.94 11.37
N THR A 101 -5.81 10.30 11.29
CA THR A 101 -6.15 9.15 12.15
C THR A 101 -5.81 7.80 11.52
N SER A 102 -5.72 7.73 10.18
CA SER A 102 -5.63 6.47 9.43
C SER A 102 -4.30 6.25 8.73
N LEU A 103 -3.48 7.29 8.56
CA LEU A 103 -2.18 7.22 7.89
C LEU A 103 -1.06 7.58 8.86
N ARG A 104 0.12 7.01 8.62
CA ARG A 104 1.33 7.44 9.34
C ARG A 104 1.75 8.83 8.84
N GLY A 105 2.22 9.66 9.77
CA GLY A 105 2.77 10.97 9.44
C GLY A 105 3.94 10.85 8.46
N SER A 106 4.06 11.82 7.55
CA SER A 106 5.19 11.86 6.63
C SER A 106 6.48 12.03 7.42
N ARG A 107 7.35 11.02 7.42
CA ARG A 107 8.76 11.22 7.74
C ARG A 107 9.35 12.06 6.62
N SER A 108 9.79 13.27 6.95
CA SER A 108 10.54 14.12 6.03
C SER A 108 11.68 13.29 5.43
N ILE A 109 11.66 13.15 4.11
CA ILE A 109 12.73 12.49 3.36
C ILE A 109 13.93 13.44 3.48
N ARG A 110 14.83 13.15 4.43
CA ARG A 110 16.20 13.66 4.38
C ARG A 110 17.04 12.74 3.52
#